data_AF-A0A7Y9DQK2-F1
#
_entry.id   AF-A0A7Y9DQK2-F1
#
_cell.length_a   1.000
_cell.length_b   1.000
_cell.length_c   1.000
_cell.angle_alpha   90.00
_cell.angle_beta   90.00
_cell.angle_gamma   90.00
#
_symmetry.space_group_name_H-M   'P 1'
#
loop_
_entity.id
_entity.type
_entity.pdbx_description
1 polymer ?
#
loop_
_entity_poly.entity_id
_entity_poly.type
_entity_poly.pdbx_seq_one_letter_code
_entity_poly.pdbx_strand_id
1 'polypeptide(L)'
;MSEVVSRVVDVGSNVNIGQCRSTPHCWRGVWAECLHDPVRAVTLTCLPAGHSGQVMDPMPALEDLVWLFESEPTYPFGMEDAPWPYVCVRFTLTRGAARVELEVEPASELVKLSLTSAGAELVDVELQSVQSLVVEKRAGRELLGVVFDERVPLGGLWLQTKPALSLTWRAGAAE
;
A
#
# COMPACT_ATOMS: atom_id res chain seq x y z
N MET A 1 13.17 -17.89 -16.22
CA MET A 1 11.71 -17.97 -16.01
C MET A 1 11.46 -17.60 -14.56
N SER A 2 11.20 -16.32 -14.29
CA SER A 2 11.02 -15.82 -12.92
C SER A 2 9.58 -16.04 -12.47
N GLU A 3 9.42 -16.70 -11.33
CA GLU A 3 8.14 -17.07 -10.73
C GLU A 3 7.47 -15.81 -10.12
N VAL A 4 6.27 -15.47 -10.59
CA VAL A 4 5.49 -14.33 -10.07
C VAL A 4 4.87 -14.75 -8.73
N VAL A 5 5.48 -14.35 -7.63
CA VAL A 5 4.90 -14.54 -6.29
C VAL A 5 3.90 -13.41 -6.04
N SER A 6 2.63 -13.65 -6.38
CA SER A 6 1.52 -12.82 -5.93
C SER A 6 1.13 -13.26 -4.53
N ARG A 7 1.22 -12.37 -3.55
CA ARG A 7 0.63 -12.59 -2.22
C ARG A 7 -0.63 -11.74 -2.15
N VAL A 8 -1.76 -12.42 -1.98
CA VAL A 8 -3.05 -11.81 -1.72
C VAL A 8 -3.34 -12.04 -0.25
N VAL A 9 -3.50 -10.96 0.52
CA VAL A 9 -4.05 -11.05 1.88
C VAL A 9 -5.56 -10.88 1.74
N ASP A 10 -6.26 -12.02 1.67
CA ASP A 10 -7.73 -12.05 1.71
C ASP A 10 -8.18 -12.15 3.18
N VAL A 11 -8.84 -11.12 3.67
CA VAL A 11 -9.25 -11.00 5.08
C VAL A 11 -10.57 -11.74 5.35
N GLY A 12 -11.19 -12.35 4.33
CA GLY A 12 -12.52 -12.95 4.40
C GLY A 12 -12.58 -14.48 4.55
N SER A 13 -11.45 -15.20 4.64
CA SER A 13 -11.45 -16.67 4.78
C SER A 13 -10.25 -17.13 5.61
N ASN A 14 -10.45 -18.10 6.52
CA ASN A 14 -9.40 -18.71 7.35
C ASN A 14 -8.14 -19.01 6.51
N VAL A 15 -7.09 -18.20 6.67
CA VAL A 15 -5.83 -18.36 5.93
C VAL A 15 -4.95 -19.36 6.68
N ASN A 16 -4.75 -20.53 6.06
CA ASN A 16 -3.74 -21.49 6.46
C ASN A 16 -2.40 -21.08 5.81
N ILE A 17 -1.48 -20.54 6.60
CA ILE A 17 -0.16 -20.08 6.13
C ILE A 17 0.73 -21.30 5.91
N GLY A 18 0.67 -21.88 4.71
CA GLY A 18 1.45 -23.04 4.30
C GLY A 18 2.90 -22.72 3.91
N GLN A 19 3.84 -23.15 4.75
CA GLN A 19 5.22 -23.60 4.47
C GLN A 19 6.06 -22.86 3.39
N CYS A 20 6.99 -22.01 3.85
CA CYS A 20 8.21 -21.67 3.11
C CYS A 20 9.11 -22.92 2.99
N ARG A 21 9.28 -23.46 1.77
CA ARG A 21 10.39 -24.38 1.46
C ARG A 21 11.64 -23.56 1.13
N SER A 22 12.71 -23.90 1.82
CA SER A 22 14.03 -23.32 1.74
C SER A 22 14.73 -23.60 0.42
N THR A 23 15.21 -22.54 -0.24
CA THR A 23 16.38 -22.60 -1.15
C THR A 23 17.41 -21.58 -0.65
N PRO A 24 18.68 -22.00 -0.43
CA PRO A 24 19.69 -21.15 0.15
C PRO A 24 20.37 -20.38 -0.98
N HIS A 25 20.24 -19.05 -0.98
CA HIS A 25 21.21 -18.05 -1.48
C HIS A 25 20.45 -16.74 -1.69
N CYS A 26 20.39 -15.88 -0.66
CA CYS A 26 20.26 -14.43 -0.87
C CYS A 26 20.53 -13.67 0.44
N TRP A 27 21.63 -12.91 0.42
CA TRP A 27 21.96 -11.68 1.14
C TRP A 27 21.78 -11.59 2.66
N ARG A 28 22.92 -11.36 3.33
CA ARG A 28 23.06 -10.98 4.74
C ARG A 28 22.24 -9.72 5.04
N GLY A 29 21.39 -9.78 6.06
CA GLY A 29 20.82 -8.56 6.64
C GLY A 29 19.54 -8.68 7.47
N VAL A 30 18.81 -9.80 7.43
CA VAL A 30 17.58 -9.97 8.23
C VAL A 30 17.58 -11.32 8.92
N TRP A 31 17.68 -11.32 10.25
CA TRP A 31 17.43 -12.51 11.06
C TRP A 31 15.91 -12.67 11.19
N ALA A 32 15.33 -13.60 10.43
CA ALA A 32 13.99 -14.10 10.72
C ALA A 32 14.13 -15.27 11.72
N GLU A 33 14.07 -14.98 13.01
CA GLU A 33 13.83 -16.02 14.00
C GLU A 33 12.40 -16.56 13.80
N CYS A 34 12.29 -17.82 13.41
CA CYS A 34 11.03 -18.54 13.29
C CYS A 34 10.57 -18.98 14.68
N LEU A 35 9.65 -18.22 15.28
CA LEU A 35 8.91 -18.62 16.47
C LEU A 35 7.41 -18.45 16.20
N HIS A 36 6.64 -19.44 16.63
CA HIS A 36 5.20 -19.62 16.42
C HIS A 36 4.35 -18.42 16.84
N ASP A 37 4.03 -17.53 15.90
CA ASP A 37 3.03 -16.48 16.09
C ASP A 37 2.24 -16.28 14.77
N PRO A 38 0.91 -16.45 14.74
CA PRO A 38 0.15 -16.44 13.49
C PRO A 38 -0.11 -15.05 12.87
N VAL A 39 0.35 -13.95 13.46
CA VAL A 39 0.17 -12.61 12.87
C VAL A 39 1.46 -11.79 13.00
N ARG A 40 2.39 -11.96 12.07
CA ARG A 40 3.51 -11.02 11.93
C ARG A 40 3.09 -9.89 11.02
N ALA A 41 2.91 -8.70 11.60
CA ALA A 41 2.96 -7.44 10.87
C ALA A 41 4.27 -7.40 10.06
N VAL A 42 4.15 -7.16 8.77
CA VAL A 42 5.30 -7.03 7.88
C VAL A 42 5.50 -5.54 7.61
N THR A 43 6.46 -4.94 8.32
CA THR A 43 6.93 -3.59 7.99
C THR A 43 7.89 -3.68 6.81
N LEU A 44 7.47 -3.13 5.67
CA LEU A 44 8.36 -2.92 4.52
C LEU A 44 8.74 -1.44 4.47
N THR A 45 10.02 -1.15 4.69
CA THR A 45 10.59 0.18 4.46
C THR A 45 11.32 0.15 3.13
N CYS A 46 10.82 0.89 2.14
CA CYS A 46 11.59 1.14 0.93
C CYS A 46 12.65 2.21 1.24
N LEU A 47 13.93 1.88 1.05
CA LEU A 47 15.03 2.85 1.24
C LEU A 47 15.04 3.86 0.07
N PRO A 48 15.26 5.16 0.34
CA PRO A 48 15.15 6.19 -0.70
C PRO A 48 16.26 6.09 -1.74
N ALA A 49 15.89 6.12 -3.02
CA ALA A 49 16.72 6.71 -4.06
C ALA A 49 16.59 8.24 -3.95
N GLY A 50 17.66 9.00 -4.23
CA GLY A 50 17.72 10.44 -3.98
C GLY A 50 16.49 11.22 -4.46
N HIS A 51 16.03 12.18 -3.65
CA HIS A 51 14.83 12.99 -3.93
C HIS A 51 15.04 13.79 -5.23
N SER A 52 14.47 13.31 -6.33
CA SER A 52 14.13 14.17 -7.46
C SER A 52 13.05 15.11 -6.95
N GLY A 53 13.18 16.43 -7.12
CA GLY A 53 12.13 17.38 -6.72
C GLY A 53 10.87 17.30 -7.60
N GLN A 54 10.39 16.09 -7.89
CA GLN A 54 9.17 15.82 -8.63
C GLN A 54 8.04 15.59 -7.62
N VAL A 55 6.89 16.20 -7.90
CA VAL A 55 5.63 15.86 -7.24
C VAL A 55 5.07 14.64 -7.95
N MET A 56 4.40 13.74 -7.23
CA MET A 56 3.67 12.63 -7.85
C MET A 56 2.75 13.14 -8.98
N ASP A 57 2.79 12.50 -10.15
CA ASP A 57 2.01 12.85 -11.34
C ASP A 57 1.88 11.64 -12.30
N PRO A 58 0.68 11.26 -12.77
CA PRO A 58 -0.63 11.86 -12.48
C PRO A 58 -1.14 11.57 -11.07
N MET A 59 -1.95 12.49 -10.54
CA MET A 59 -2.70 12.30 -9.30
C MET A 59 -4.21 12.29 -9.56
N PRO A 60 -4.97 11.42 -8.89
CA PRO A 60 -6.43 11.44 -8.96
C PRO A 60 -6.96 12.75 -8.38
N ALA A 61 -8.13 13.17 -8.83
CA ALA A 61 -8.79 14.31 -8.22
C ALA A 61 -9.11 13.98 -6.76
N LEU A 62 -9.11 14.99 -5.88
CA LEU A 62 -9.42 14.78 -4.47
C LEU A 62 -10.84 14.18 -4.29
N GLU A 63 -11.78 14.59 -5.15
CA GLU A 63 -13.15 14.06 -5.20
C GLU A 63 -13.20 12.56 -5.53
N ASP A 64 -12.28 12.05 -6.35
CA ASP A 64 -12.19 10.61 -6.65
C ASP A 64 -11.76 9.82 -5.40
N LEU A 65 -10.83 10.38 -4.61
CA LEU A 65 -10.39 9.78 -3.36
C LEU A 65 -11.48 9.83 -2.29
N VAL A 66 -12.18 10.97 -2.16
CA VAL A 66 -13.35 11.10 -1.28
C VAL A 66 -14.42 10.07 -1.65
N TRP A 67 -14.69 9.91 -2.95
CA TRP A 67 -15.63 8.89 -3.44
C TRP A 67 -15.17 7.46 -3.13
N LEU A 68 -13.88 7.17 -3.32
CA LEU A 68 -13.31 5.83 -3.12
C LEU A 68 -13.29 5.40 -1.64
N PHE A 69 -12.98 6.34 -0.73
CA PHE A 69 -12.90 6.11 0.71
C PHE A 69 -14.21 6.39 1.46
N GLU A 70 -15.18 7.02 0.79
CA GLU A 70 -16.49 7.40 1.36
C GLU A 70 -16.37 8.32 2.58
N SER A 71 -15.31 9.13 2.63
CA SER A 71 -15.05 10.05 3.72
C SER A 71 -14.29 11.28 3.23
N GLU A 72 -14.50 12.41 3.89
CA GLU A 72 -13.64 13.58 3.74
C GLU A 72 -12.21 13.27 4.22
N PRO A 73 -11.17 13.84 3.59
CA PRO A 73 -9.81 13.73 4.10
C PRO A 73 -9.68 14.48 5.42
N THR A 74 -8.73 14.03 6.23
CA THR A 74 -8.16 14.83 7.32
C THR A 74 -6.81 15.38 6.88
N TYR A 75 -6.39 16.51 7.44
CA TYR A 75 -5.13 17.19 7.12
C TYR A 75 -4.20 17.11 8.33
N PRO A 76 -3.28 16.13 8.40
CA PRO A 76 -2.45 15.91 9.59
C PRO A 76 -1.60 17.12 10.02
N PHE A 77 -1.31 18.02 9.07
CA PHE A 77 -0.51 19.22 9.30
C PHE A 77 -1.33 20.52 9.32
N GLY A 78 -2.67 20.45 9.33
CA GLY A 78 -3.55 21.63 9.42
C GLY A 78 -3.53 22.52 8.17
N MET A 79 -3.19 21.96 7.00
CA MET A 79 -3.05 22.68 5.73
C MET A 79 -4.29 22.55 4.83
N GLU A 80 -5.49 22.74 5.39
CA GLU A 80 -6.76 22.52 4.68
C GLU A 80 -7.04 23.51 3.55
N ASP A 81 -6.49 24.72 3.64
CA ASP A 81 -6.64 25.77 2.62
C ASP A 81 -5.70 25.58 1.41
N ALA A 82 -4.70 24.71 1.52
CA ALA A 82 -3.71 24.53 0.48
C ALA A 82 -4.24 23.56 -0.60
N PRO A 83 -3.98 23.85 -1.90
CA PRO A 83 -4.56 23.09 -2.98
C PRO A 83 -3.98 21.67 -3.07
N TRP A 84 -4.83 20.68 -3.31
CA TRP A 84 -4.41 19.36 -3.76
C TRP A 84 -3.73 19.45 -5.14
N PRO A 85 -2.62 18.73 -5.42
CA PRO A 85 -1.96 17.70 -4.61
C PRO A 85 -0.76 18.21 -3.77
N TYR A 86 -0.73 19.47 -3.36
CA TYR A 86 0.40 20.04 -2.60
C TYR A 86 0.30 19.87 -1.08
N VAL A 87 -0.67 19.08 -0.61
CA VAL A 87 -0.98 18.89 0.81
C VAL A 87 -0.97 17.42 1.17
N CYS A 88 -0.63 17.14 2.43
CA CYS A 88 -0.83 15.81 3.01
C CYS A 88 -2.31 15.60 3.31
N VAL A 89 -2.86 14.50 2.82
CA VAL A 89 -4.23 14.07 3.14
C VAL A 89 -4.21 12.69 3.74
N ARG A 90 -5.10 12.46 4.70
CA ARG A 90 -5.32 11.14 5.29
C ARG A 90 -6.77 10.72 5.18
N PHE A 91 -6.98 9.51 4.68
CA PHE A 91 -8.27 8.85 4.57
C PHE A 91 -8.35 7.64 5.49
N THR A 92 -9.56 7.27 5.87
CA THR A 92 -9.84 6.06 6.64
C THR A 92 -11.10 5.41 6.08
N LEU A 93 -11.06 4.10 5.87
CA LEU A 93 -12.22 3.32 5.45
C LEU A 93 -12.33 2.04 6.28
N THR A 94 -13.54 1.78 6.78
CA THR A 94 -13.86 0.56 7.52
C THR A 94 -14.89 -0.26 6.75
N ARG A 95 -14.63 -1.56 6.56
CA ARG A 95 -15.57 -2.53 5.99
C ARG A 95 -15.56 -3.81 6.81
N GLY A 96 -16.68 -4.09 7.47
CA GLY A 96 -16.77 -5.22 8.40
C GLY A 96 -15.77 -5.06 9.55
N ALA A 97 -14.93 -6.07 9.78
CA ALA A 97 -13.89 -6.02 10.80
C ALA A 97 -12.58 -5.34 10.34
N ALA A 98 -12.44 -5.05 9.04
CA ALA A 98 -11.23 -4.48 8.46
C ALA A 98 -11.29 -2.95 8.42
N ARG A 99 -10.17 -2.30 8.71
CA ARG A 99 -9.97 -0.85 8.63
C ARG A 99 -8.66 -0.57 7.91
N VAL A 100 -8.72 0.29 6.89
CA VAL A 100 -7.55 0.81 6.19
C VAL A 100 -7.38 2.29 6.51
N GLU A 101 -6.15 2.72 6.75
CA GLU A 101 -5.77 4.13 6.79
C GLU A 101 -4.76 4.39 5.67
N LEU A 102 -4.98 5.45 4.91
CA LEU A 102 -4.11 5.88 3.83
C LEU A 102 -3.68 7.31 4.12
N GLU A 103 -2.39 7.58 4.10
CA GLU A 103 -1.81 8.92 4.11
C GLU A 103 -1.02 9.13 2.83
N VAL A 104 -1.24 10.26 2.16
CA VAL A 104 -0.59 10.59 0.89
C VAL A 104 0.07 11.96 1.01
N GLU A 105 1.36 12.01 0.73
CA GLU A 105 2.16 13.22 0.67
C GLU A 105 2.79 13.35 -0.73
N PRO A 106 2.09 13.97 -1.71
CA PRO A 106 2.54 13.95 -3.10
C PRO A 106 3.87 14.69 -3.33
N ALA A 107 4.11 15.76 -2.57
CA ALA A 107 5.36 16.53 -2.65
C ALA A 107 6.58 15.78 -2.10
N SER A 108 6.36 14.75 -1.28
CA SER A 108 7.40 13.91 -0.69
C SER A 108 7.54 12.55 -1.38
N GLU A 109 6.78 12.30 -2.46
CA GLU A 109 6.70 10.98 -3.12
C GLU A 109 6.40 9.83 -2.14
N LEU A 110 5.63 10.12 -1.07
CA LEU A 110 5.39 9.25 0.07
C LEU A 110 3.91 8.86 0.21
N VAL A 111 3.68 7.56 0.40
CA VAL A 111 2.37 7.00 0.78
C VAL A 111 2.54 6.10 1.99
N LYS A 112 1.75 6.29 3.04
CA LYS A 112 1.65 5.35 4.16
C LYS A 112 0.31 4.63 4.08
N LEU A 113 0.34 3.32 4.29
CA LEU A 113 -0.86 2.49 4.27
C LEU A 113 -0.81 1.51 5.43
N SER A 114 -1.83 1.56 6.28
CA SER A 114 -2.04 0.58 7.33
C SER A 114 -3.34 -0.17 7.08
N LEU A 115 -3.34 -1.49 7.30
CA LEU A 115 -4.51 -2.36 7.24
C LEU A 115 -4.59 -3.14 8.55
N THR A 116 -5.69 -2.95 9.26
CA THR A 116 -6.01 -3.63 10.50
C THR A 116 -7.29 -4.46 10.32
N SER A 117 -7.42 -5.56 11.05
CA SER A 117 -8.62 -6.38 11.08
C SER A 117 -8.88 -6.92 12.48
N ALA A 118 -10.10 -6.75 12.98
CA ALA A 118 -10.50 -7.16 14.33
C ALA A 118 -9.54 -6.66 15.45
N GLY A 119 -8.96 -5.47 15.25
CA GLY A 119 -7.99 -4.85 16.16
C GLY A 119 -6.55 -5.35 16.02
N ALA A 120 -6.27 -6.33 15.16
CA ALA A 120 -4.92 -6.77 14.84
C ALA A 120 -4.39 -6.01 13.61
N GLU A 121 -3.16 -5.52 13.68
CA GLU A 121 -2.46 -4.97 12.53
C GLU A 121 -2.02 -6.10 11.60
N LEU A 122 -2.47 -6.03 10.34
CA LEU A 122 -2.11 -7.00 9.31
C LEU A 122 -0.96 -6.48 8.46
N VAL A 123 -0.99 -5.19 8.13
CA VAL A 123 -0.01 -4.51 7.27
C VAL A 123 0.19 -3.09 7.79
N ASP A 124 1.43 -2.65 7.84
CA ASP A 124 1.82 -1.25 7.99
C ASP A 124 3.03 -1.00 7.10
N VAL A 125 2.84 -0.19 6.05
CA VAL A 125 3.87 0.06 5.03
C VAL A 125 4.05 1.53 4.76
N GLU A 126 5.32 1.91 4.62
CA GLU A 126 5.73 3.22 4.15
C GLU A 126 6.36 3.07 2.76
N LEU A 127 5.69 3.64 1.77
CA LEU A 127 6.02 3.53 0.36
C LEU A 127 6.65 4.85 -0.10
N GLN A 128 7.93 4.79 -0.49
CA GLN A 128 8.69 5.92 -1.00
C GLN A 128 8.89 5.79 -2.51
N SER A 129 9.25 6.89 -3.17
CA SER A 129 9.41 6.94 -4.64
C SER A 129 8.15 6.50 -5.38
N VAL A 130 7.00 6.86 -4.81
CA VAL A 130 5.71 6.70 -5.48
C VAL A 130 5.64 7.75 -6.58
N GLN A 131 5.41 7.32 -7.81
CA GLN A 131 5.33 8.17 -8.98
C GLN A 131 3.92 8.71 -9.17
N SER A 132 2.89 7.87 -8.99
CA SER A 132 1.50 8.24 -9.23
C SER A 132 0.53 7.38 -8.44
N LEU A 133 -0.69 7.90 -8.31
CA LEU A 133 -1.83 7.17 -7.80
C LEU A 133 -2.89 7.02 -8.90
N VAL A 134 -3.56 5.87 -8.93
CA VAL A 134 -4.59 5.58 -9.95
C VAL A 134 -5.84 5.06 -9.27
N VAL A 135 -6.99 5.64 -9.59
CA VAL A 135 -8.30 5.10 -9.18
C VAL A 135 -8.89 4.31 -10.33
N GLU A 136 -9.21 3.04 -10.11
CA GLU A 136 -9.88 2.19 -11.09
C GLU A 136 -11.24 1.69 -10.59
N LYS A 137 -12.21 1.66 -11.50
CA LYS A 137 -13.51 0.99 -11.31
C LYS A 137 -13.72 -0.04 -12.39
N ARG A 138 -13.71 -1.32 -12.03
CA ARG A 138 -13.85 -2.43 -12.99
C ARG A 138 -14.61 -3.58 -12.37
N ALA A 139 -15.61 -4.11 -13.09
CA ALA A 139 -16.35 -5.32 -12.70
C ALA A 139 -16.87 -5.33 -11.24
N GLY A 140 -17.38 -4.18 -10.76
CA GLY A 140 -17.90 -4.05 -9.39
C GLY A 140 -16.84 -3.93 -8.29
N ARG A 141 -15.57 -3.80 -8.68
CA ARG A 141 -14.45 -3.50 -7.77
C ARG A 141 -14.03 -2.05 -7.93
N GLU A 142 -13.60 -1.48 -6.82
CA GLU A 142 -13.05 -0.13 -6.74
C GLU A 142 -11.65 -0.25 -6.13
N LEU A 143 -10.66 0.28 -6.84
CA LEU A 143 -9.24 0.06 -6.57
C LEU A 143 -8.49 1.39 -6.51
N LEU A 144 -7.55 1.49 -5.57
CA LEU A 144 -6.45 2.45 -5.60
C LEU A 144 -5.15 1.72 -5.96
N GLY A 145 -4.54 2.10 -7.06
CA GLY A 145 -3.19 1.68 -7.44
C GLY A 145 -2.15 2.69 -6.98
N VAL A 146 -1.08 2.20 -6.36
CA VAL A 146 0.15 2.93 -6.05
C VAL A 146 1.20 2.47 -7.06
N VAL A 147 1.64 3.41 -7.90
CA VAL A 147 2.62 3.18 -8.97
C VAL A 147 3.95 3.79 -8.55
N PHE A 148 5.02 3.01 -8.68
CA PHE A 148 6.38 3.44 -8.30
C PHE A 148 7.15 3.91 -9.53
N ASP A 149 8.21 4.70 -9.31
CA ASP A 149 9.18 5.02 -10.36
C ASP A 149 9.81 3.73 -10.92
N GLU A 150 10.12 3.71 -12.22
CA GLU A 150 10.67 2.53 -12.93
C GLU A 150 11.98 2.00 -12.33
N ARG A 151 12.70 2.83 -11.55
CA ARG A 151 13.91 2.43 -10.82
C ARG A 151 13.61 1.49 -9.65
N VAL A 152 12.37 1.42 -9.20
CA VAL A 152 11.94 0.54 -8.11
C VAL A 152 11.46 -0.79 -8.71
N PRO A 153 12.02 -1.96 -8.32
CA PRO A 153 11.62 -3.26 -8.86
C PRO A 153 10.30 -3.77 -8.25
N LEU A 154 9.28 -2.91 -8.18
CA LEU A 154 7.94 -3.21 -7.72
C LEU A 154 6.95 -2.92 -8.86
N GLY A 155 6.13 -3.91 -9.20
CA GLY A 155 5.09 -3.78 -10.23
C GLY A 155 3.84 -3.02 -9.75
N GLY A 156 3.87 -2.45 -8.55
CA GLY A 156 2.78 -1.69 -7.95
C GLY A 156 2.10 -2.40 -6.78
N LEU A 157 1.35 -1.60 -6.02
CA LEU A 157 0.51 -2.02 -4.91
C LEU A 157 -0.92 -1.55 -5.17
N TRP A 158 -1.90 -2.41 -4.90
CA TRP A 158 -3.31 -2.20 -5.21
C TRP A 158 -4.14 -2.45 -3.96
N LEU A 159 -4.83 -1.42 -3.50
CA LEU A 159 -5.83 -1.48 -2.45
C LEU A 159 -7.22 -1.56 -3.09
N GLN A 160 -7.95 -2.64 -2.83
CA GLN A 160 -9.36 -2.71 -3.15
C GLN A 160 -10.20 -2.18 -1.99
N THR A 161 -11.12 -1.25 -2.27
CA THR A 161 -12.03 -0.69 -1.27
C THR A 161 -13.42 -1.33 -1.28
N LYS A 162 -13.82 -1.91 -2.42
CA LYS A 162 -15.10 -2.62 -2.59
C LYS A 162 -14.97 -3.90 -3.42
N PRO A 163 -15.78 -4.94 -3.11
CA PRO A 163 -16.80 -5.00 -2.04
C PRO A 163 -16.21 -5.28 -0.64
N ALA A 164 -14.95 -5.69 -0.57
CA ALA A 164 -14.21 -5.92 0.66
C ALA A 164 -12.82 -5.29 0.55
N LEU A 165 -12.24 -4.92 1.70
CA LEU A 165 -10.88 -4.44 1.78
C LEU A 165 -9.90 -5.57 1.49
N SER A 166 -9.03 -5.38 0.51
CA SER A 166 -7.90 -6.28 0.27
C SER A 166 -6.71 -5.51 -0.29
N LEU A 167 -5.51 -6.00 0.02
CA LEU A 167 -4.26 -5.43 -0.45
C LEU A 167 -3.53 -6.48 -1.31
N THR A 168 -3.13 -6.08 -2.51
CA THR A 168 -2.36 -6.94 -3.42
C THR A 168 -1.16 -6.17 -3.93
N TRP A 169 0.01 -6.81 -3.97
CA TRP A 169 1.20 -6.23 -4.57
C TRP A 169 1.83 -7.22 -5.55
N ARG A 170 2.63 -6.68 -6.47
CA ARG A 170 3.39 -7.48 -7.43
C ARG A 170 4.85 -7.06 -7.35
N ALA A 171 5.74 -8.04 -7.19
CA ALA A 171 7.15 -7.79 -7.44
C ALA A 171 7.35 -7.42 -8.92
N GLY A 172 8.16 -6.41 -9.19
CA GLY A 172 8.61 -6.10 -10.54
C GLY A 172 9.62 -7.15 -11.01
N ALA A 173 9.76 -7.31 -12.32
CA ALA A 173 10.90 -8.04 -12.84
C ALA A 173 12.13 -7.13 -12.67
N ALA A 174 13.12 -7.55 -11.89
CA ALA A 174 14.44 -6.93 -11.95
C ALA A 174 15.05 -7.32 -13.30
N GLU A 175 15.28 -6.34 -14.18
CA GLU A 175 16.09 -6.53 -15.40
C GLU A 175 17.59 -6.64 -15.08
#